data_AF-A0A1S3DSU6-F1
#
_entry.id   AF-A0A1S3DSU6-F1
#
_cell.length_a   1.000
_cell.length_b   1.000
_cell.length_c   1.000
_cell.angle_alpha   90.00
_cell.angle_beta   90.00
_cell.angle_gamma   90.00
#
_symmetry.space_group_name_H-M   'P 1'
#
loop_
_entity.id
_entity.type
_entity.pdbx_description
1 polymer ?
#
loop_
_entity_poly.entity_id
_entity_poly.type
_entity_poly.pdbx_seq_one_letter_code
_entity_poly.pdbx_strand_id
1 'polypeptide(L)'
;GLLAVLALSFHAIFEGLAVGLESRVNNVWYLFGAIATHKLVIAFCVGIELVSSRTKLPLVLVYVATFAIVTPLGIGLGIVLSEEASGAEGNFVAVVLQGMAAGTLLYVIF
;
A
#
# COMPACT_ATOMS: atom_id res chain seq x y z
N GLY A 1 -0.80 11.12 12.88
CA GLY A 1 -0.84 12.08 11.75
C GLY A 1 0.26 11.87 10.71
N LEU A 2 1.17 12.85 10.52
CA LEU A 2 2.09 12.90 9.37
C LEU A 2 3.06 11.70 9.27
N LEU A 3 3.70 11.30 10.37
CA LEU A 3 4.64 10.17 10.39
C LEU A 3 3.94 8.85 10.04
N ALA A 4 2.72 8.65 10.54
CA ALA A 4 1.90 7.49 10.18
C ALA A 4 1.57 7.48 8.69
N VAL A 5 1.16 8.62 8.12
CA VAL A 5 0.88 8.72 6.68
C VAL A 5 2.13 8.44 5.85
N LEU A 6 3.31 8.94 6.26
CA LEU A 6 4.57 8.65 5.57
C LEU A 6 4.93 7.16 5.63
N ALA A 7 4.90 6.55 6.80
CA ALA A 7 5.20 5.12 6.97
C ALA A 7 4.20 4.23 6.20
N LEU A 8 2.92 4.56 6.26
CA LEU A 8 1.87 3.89 5.51
C LEU A 8 1.98 4.13 3.99
N SER A 9 2.58 5.24 3.56
CA SER A 9 2.88 5.47 2.15
C SER A 9 3.98 4.51 1.68
N PHE A 10 5.07 4.35 2.43
CA PHE A 10 6.10 3.36 2.10
C PHE A 10 5.55 1.94 2.05
N HIS A 11 4.75 1.57 3.04
CA HIS A 11 4.01 0.30 3.06
C HIS A 11 3.19 0.10 1.76
N ALA A 12 2.35 1.08 1.42
CA ALA A 12 1.47 1.03 0.27
C ALA A 12 2.20 0.99 -1.09
N ILE A 13 3.43 1.53 -1.18
CA ILE A 13 4.28 1.39 -2.37
C ILE A 13 4.73 -0.06 -2.53
N PHE A 14 5.28 -0.67 -1.48
CA PHE A 14 5.78 -2.04 -1.54
C PHE A 14 4.68 -3.05 -1.85
N GLU A 15 3.51 -2.90 -1.24
CA GLU A 15 2.35 -3.74 -1.55
C GLU A 15 1.89 -3.57 -3.01
N GLY A 16 1.81 -2.32 -3.49
CA GLY A 16 1.41 -2.06 -4.87
C GLY A 16 2.38 -2.68 -5.87
N LEU A 17 3.68 -2.51 -5.66
CA LEU A 17 4.73 -3.13 -6.49
C LEU A 17 4.60 -4.65 -6.49
N ALA A 18 4.37 -5.27 -5.33
CA ALA A 18 4.20 -6.71 -5.22
C ALA A 18 3.00 -7.21 -6.03
N VAL A 19 1.86 -6.50 -5.99
CA VAL A 19 0.69 -6.83 -6.81
C VAL A 19 0.99 -6.69 -8.31
N GLY A 20 1.71 -5.64 -8.71
CA GLY A 20 2.04 -5.41 -10.12
C GLY A 20 3.04 -6.41 -10.69
N LEU A 21 3.87 -7.03 -9.84
CA LEU A 21 4.86 -8.06 -10.22
C LEU A 21 4.31 -9.49 -10.20
N GLU A 22 3.11 -9.71 -9.69
CA GLU A 22 2.50 -11.04 -9.62
C GLU A 22 2.16 -11.58 -11.02
N SER A 23 2.73 -12.74 -11.35
CA SER A 23 2.49 -13.37 -12.64
C SER A 23 1.15 -14.13 -12.71
N ARG A 24 0.54 -14.44 -11.55
CA ARG A 24 -0.69 -15.24 -11.47
C ARG A 24 -1.90 -14.35 -11.17
N VAL A 25 -2.85 -14.31 -12.08
CA VAL A 25 -4.10 -13.54 -11.93
C VAL A 25 -4.85 -13.90 -10.63
N ASN A 26 -4.87 -15.17 -10.23
CA ASN A 26 -5.48 -15.58 -8.97
C ASN A 26 -4.81 -14.95 -7.73
N ASN A 27 -3.48 -14.79 -7.76
CA ASN A 27 -2.75 -14.13 -6.68
C ASN A 27 -3.03 -12.63 -6.65
N VAL A 28 -3.18 -11.99 -7.82
CA VAL A 28 -3.55 -10.57 -7.91
C VAL A 28 -4.89 -10.32 -7.21
N TRP A 29 -5.92 -11.16 -7.46
CA TRP A 29 -7.21 -11.04 -6.77
C TRP A 29 -7.12 -11.31 -5.27
N TYR A 30 -6.32 -12.29 -4.87
CA TYR A 30 -6.07 -12.58 -3.46
C TYR A 30 -5.43 -11.39 -2.74
N LEU A 31 -4.35 -10.83 -3.30
CA LEU A 31 -3.66 -9.66 -2.74
C LEU A 31 -4.54 -8.42 -2.75
N PHE A 32 -5.31 -8.20 -3.82
CA PHE A 32 -6.27 -7.10 -3.88
C PHE A 32 -7.28 -7.17 -2.73
N GLY A 33 -7.87 -8.34 -2.48
CA GLY A 33 -8.81 -8.53 -1.38
C GLY A 33 -8.16 -8.30 0.00
N ALA A 34 -6.95 -8.83 0.19
CA ALA A 34 -6.17 -8.63 1.40
C ALA A 34 -5.87 -7.13 1.65
N ILE A 35 -5.40 -6.42 0.62
CA ILE A 35 -5.09 -5.00 0.64
C ILE A 35 -6.32 -4.15 0.91
N ALA A 36 -7.41 -4.41 0.19
CA ALA A 36 -8.66 -3.67 0.36
C ALA A 36 -9.19 -3.76 1.80
N THR A 37 -9.09 -4.94 2.41
CA THR A 37 -9.60 -5.18 3.77
C THR A 37 -8.87 -4.33 4.80
N HIS A 38 -7.53 -4.38 4.82
CA HIS A 38 -6.78 -3.64 5.84
C HIS A 38 -6.65 -2.15 5.50
N LYS A 39 -6.65 -1.76 4.21
CA LYS A 39 -6.70 -0.34 3.82
C LYS A 39 -7.97 0.36 4.27
N LEU A 40 -9.11 -0.34 4.23
CA LEU A 40 -10.38 0.21 4.69
C LEU A 40 -10.33 0.50 6.20
N VAL A 41 -9.80 -0.43 6.99
CA VAL A 41 -9.65 -0.26 8.45
C VAL A 41 -8.69 0.90 8.76
N ILE A 42 -7.53 0.96 8.10
CA ILE A 42 -6.55 2.03 8.30
C ILE A 42 -7.13 3.39 7.90
N ALA A 43 -7.78 3.49 6.73
CA ALA A 43 -8.40 4.73 6.27
C ALA A 43 -9.50 5.22 7.24
N PHE A 44 -10.30 4.30 7.78
CA PHE A 44 -11.29 4.62 8.79
C PHE A 44 -10.65 5.18 10.08
N CYS A 45 -9.64 4.51 10.62
CA CYS A 45 -8.93 4.97 11.81
C CYS A 45 -8.27 6.35 11.61
N VAL A 46 -7.58 6.55 10.49
CA VAL A 46 -6.97 7.84 10.13
C VAL A 46 -8.04 8.92 9.95
N GLY A 47 -9.17 8.59 9.34
CA GLY A 47 -10.31 9.50 9.20
C GLY A 47 -10.84 9.98 10.55
N ILE A 48 -11.04 9.06 11.50
CA ILE A 48 -11.46 9.38 12.86
C ILE A 48 -10.42 10.24 13.59
N GLU A 49 -9.13 9.89 13.49
CA GLU A 49 -8.03 10.66 14.11
C GLU A 49 -8.00 12.11 13.60
N LEU A 50 -8.14 12.30 12.28
CA LEU A 50 -8.10 13.62 11.65
C LEU A 50 -9.31 14.49 12.04
N VAL A 51 -10.50 13.88 12.12
CA VAL A 51 -11.73 14.55 12.58
C VAL A 51 -11.63 14.91 14.05
N SER A 52 -11.17 13.98 14.90
CA SER A 52 -10.98 14.20 16.33
C SER A 52 -9.95 15.31 16.61
N SER A 53 -8.90 15.38 15.78
CA SER A 53 -7.85 16.42 15.87
C SER A 53 -8.31 17.78 15.32
N ARG A 54 -9.58 17.92 14.90
CA ARG A 54 -10.14 19.13 14.26
C ARG A 54 -9.30 19.63 13.08
N THR A 55 -8.74 18.70 12.32
CA THR A 55 -7.92 19.01 11.14
C THR A 55 -8.80 19.72 10.09
N LYS A 56 -8.26 20.75 9.44
CA LYS A 56 -8.99 21.46 8.37
C LYS A 56 -9.32 20.49 7.24
N LEU A 57 -10.55 20.54 6.71
CA LEU A 57 -11.03 19.66 5.65
C LEU A 57 -10.08 19.54 4.43
N PRO A 58 -9.44 20.62 3.93
CA PRO A 58 -8.48 20.50 2.84
C PRO A 58 -7.29 19.59 3.17
N LEU A 59 -6.78 19.63 4.40
CA LEU A 59 -5.68 18.77 4.84
C LEU A 59 -6.14 17.31 4.96
N VAL A 60 -7.36 17.06 5.42
CA VAL A 60 -7.94 15.71 5.45
C VAL A 60 -8.00 15.11 4.05
N LEU A 61 -8.48 15.90 3.07
CA LEU A 61 -8.53 15.48 1.67
C LEU A 61 -7.13 15.17 1.13
N VAL A 62 -6.13 16.00 1.43
CA VAL A 62 -4.74 15.74 1.02
C VAL A 62 -4.22 14.43 1.63
N TYR A 63 -4.40 14.21 2.93
CA TYR A 63 -3.92 12.98 3.59
C TYR A 63 -4.58 11.72 3.02
N VAL A 64 -5.91 11.74 2.82
CA VAL A 64 -6.65 10.61 2.26
C VAL A 64 -6.30 10.38 0.79
N ALA A 65 -6.15 11.45 -0.01
CA ALA A 65 -5.77 11.35 -1.41
C ALA A 65 -4.35 10.77 -1.58
N THR A 66 -3.39 11.22 -0.76
CA THR A 66 -2.04 10.64 -0.73
C THR A 66 -2.11 9.15 -0.40
N PHE A 67 -2.82 8.76 0.66
CA PHE A 67 -2.97 7.35 1.03
C PHE A 67 -3.64 6.49 -0.06
N ALA A 68 -4.60 7.06 -0.79
CA ALA A 68 -5.31 6.37 -1.86
C ALA A 68 -4.46 6.17 -3.12
N ILE A 69 -3.72 7.20 -3.56
CA ILE A 69 -2.98 7.21 -4.85
C ILE A 69 -1.72 6.35 -4.80
N VAL A 70 -1.11 6.19 -3.63
CA VAL A 70 0.19 5.51 -3.50
C VAL A 70 0.15 4.04 -3.96
N THR A 71 -0.91 3.29 -3.69
CA THR A 71 -0.99 1.88 -4.13
C THR A 71 -1.24 1.73 -5.62
N PRO A 72 -2.17 2.45 -6.27
CA PRO A 72 -2.26 2.48 -7.72
C PRO A 72 -0.94 2.85 -8.41
N LEU A 73 -0.18 3.81 -7.85
CA LEU A 73 1.15 4.14 -8.34
C LEU A 73 2.12 2.96 -8.20
N GLY A 74 2.16 2.31 -7.03
CA GLY A 74 2.97 1.10 -6.82
C GLY A 74 2.61 -0.03 -7.79
N ILE A 75 1.32 -0.27 -8.03
CA ILE A 75 0.83 -1.27 -9.00
C ILE A 75 1.29 -0.92 -10.40
N GLY A 76 1.11 0.33 -10.84
CA GLY A 76 1.55 0.77 -12.16
C GLY A 76 3.05 0.60 -12.35
N LEU A 77 3.86 0.96 -11.35
CA LEU A 77 5.30 0.74 -11.37
C LEU A 77 5.65 -0.76 -11.40
N GLY A 78 4.94 -1.59 -10.63
CA GLY A 78 5.16 -3.04 -10.61
C GLY A 78 4.85 -3.68 -11.96
N ILE A 79 3.78 -3.24 -12.64
CA ILE A 79 3.43 -3.70 -13.98
C ILE A 79 4.53 -3.32 -14.98
N VAL A 80 5.01 -2.08 -14.96
CA VAL A 80 6.11 -1.65 -15.85
C VAL A 80 7.36 -2.50 -15.63
N LEU A 81 7.69 -2.81 -14.38
CA LEU A 81 8.84 -3.66 -14.03
C LEU A 81 8.60 -5.14 -14.36
N SER A 82 7.34 -5.58 -14.42
CA SER A 82 7.00 -6.98 -14.72
C SER A 82 7.34 -7.38 -16.15
N GLU A 83 7.40 -6.42 -17.08
CA GLU A 83 7.81 -6.65 -18.47
C GLU A 83 9.30 -7.04 -18.59
N GLU A 84 10.13 -6.62 -17.64
CA GLU A 84 11.58 -6.90 -17.62
C GLU A 84 11.93 -8.12 -16.76
N ALA A 85 11.08 -8.48 -15.81
CA ALA A 85 11.30 -9.57 -14.87
C ALA A 85 10.80 -10.91 -15.45
N SER A 86 11.64 -11.94 -15.46
CA SER A 86 11.17 -13.29 -15.74
C SER A 86 10.19 -13.76 -14.66
N GLY A 87 9.16 -14.55 -15.01
CA GLY A 87 8.07 -14.89 -14.08
C GLY A 87 8.49 -15.55 -12.75
N ALA A 88 9.69 -16.14 -12.67
CA ALA A 88 10.25 -16.64 -11.42
C ALA A 88 10.92 -15.54 -10.57
N GLU A 89 11.63 -14.62 -11.21
CA GLU A 89 12.29 -13.48 -10.56
C GLU A 89 11.26 -12.46 -10.05
N GLY A 90 10.21 -12.15 -10.84
CA GLY A 90 9.13 -11.26 -10.44
C GLY A 90 8.42 -11.73 -9.17
N ASN A 91 8.12 -13.03 -9.08
CA ASN A 91 7.51 -13.61 -7.87
C ASN A 91 8.45 -13.55 -6.65
N PHE A 92 9.76 -13.76 -6.84
CA PHE A 92 10.71 -13.64 -5.73
C PHE A 92 10.78 -12.20 -5.20
N VAL A 93 10.84 -11.22 -6.10
CA VAL A 93 10.83 -9.79 -5.74
C VAL A 93 9.51 -9.41 -5.05
N ALA A 94 8.36 -9.91 -5.54
CA ALA A 94 7.06 -9.68 -4.92
C ALA A 94 7.01 -10.18 -3.46
N VAL A 95 7.56 -11.37 -3.18
CA VAL A 95 7.65 -11.91 -1.81
C VAL A 95 8.53 -11.05 -0.90
N VAL A 96 9.67 -10.57 -1.39
CA VAL A 96 10.55 -9.66 -0.63
C VAL A 96 9.83 -8.35 -0.32
N LEU A 97 9.15 -7.77 -1.30
CA LEU A 97 8.37 -6.54 -1.14
C LEU A 97 7.22 -6.71 -0.15
N GLN A 98 6.53 -7.85 -0.17
CA GLN A 98 5.51 -8.19 0.83
C GLN A 98 6.10 -8.30 2.24
N GLY A 99 7.30 -8.89 2.38
CA GLY A 99 8.01 -8.94 3.65
C GLY A 99 8.35 -7.55 4.19
N MET A 100 8.83 -6.65 3.31
CA MET A 100 9.10 -5.25 3.67
C MET A 100 7.81 -4.50 4.06
N ALA A 101 6.72 -4.70 3.32
CA ALA A 101 5.41 -4.14 3.63
C ALA A 101 4.89 -4.64 5.00
N ALA A 102 5.04 -5.92 5.30
CA ALA A 102 4.68 -6.47 6.61
C ALA A 102 5.52 -5.83 7.74
N GLY A 103 6.83 -5.68 7.51
CA GLY A 103 7.73 -5.05 8.47
C GLY A 103 7.37 -3.59 8.77
N THR A 104 6.96 -2.81 7.76
CA THR A 104 6.54 -1.42 7.98
C THR A 104 5.25 -1.33 8.79
N LEU A 105 4.26 -2.22 8.59
CA LEU A 105 3.07 -2.28 9.44
C LEU A 105 3.42 -2.62 10.88
N LEU A 106 4.28 -3.62 11.11
CA LEU A 106 4.69 -3.99 12.47
C LEU A 106 5.35 -2.81 13.19
N TYR A 107 6.23 -2.07 12.52
CA TYR A 107 6.87 -0.87 13.09
C TYR A 107 5.90 0.28 13.36
N VAL A 108 4.85 0.44 12.55
CA VAL A 108 3.84 1.50 12.78
C VAL A 108 2.92 1.15 13.94
N ILE A 109 2.67 -0.14 14.19
CA ILE A 109 1.75 -0.62 15.21
C ILE A 109 2.44 -0.70 16.60
N PHE A 110 3.73 -1.03 16.68
CA PHE A 110 4.47 -1.27 17.93
C PHE A 110 5.61 -0.26 18.13
#